data_AF-A0A2N2Q1G8-F1
#
_entry.id   AF-A0A2N2Q1G8-F1
#
_cell.length_a   1.000
_cell.length_b   1.000
_cell.length_c   1.000
_cell.angle_alpha   90.00
_cell.angle_beta   90.00
_cell.angle_gamma   90.00
#
_symmetry.space_group_name_H-M   'P 1'
#
loop_
_entity.id
_entity.type
_entity.pdbx_description
1 polymer ?
#
loop_
_entity_poly.entity_id
_entity_poly.type
_entity_poly.pdbx_seq_one_letter_code
_entity_poly.pdbx_strand_id
1 'polypeptide(L)'
;MTKQISSAIHTLIEIAIKESNQAAEALGNANKLLKESEKNLNMLLDYRNDYTNQLAQNSQKGLFAESYQNFQSFLAKLNQAIVGQQSVVDTCRQKVADQRKYWQECERKKLSYGVLVTQAEARAHRAQLKKDQKLMDEHALRQSMKKAHSR
;
A
#
# COMPACT_ATOMS: atom_id res chain seq x y z
N MET A 1 -3.81 -35.84 5.27
CA MET A 1 -4.30 -34.71 4.44
C MET A 1 -4.37 -33.38 5.21
N THR A 2 -4.90 -33.34 6.45
CA THR A 2 -5.04 -32.10 7.26
C THR A 2 -3.72 -31.36 7.53
N LYS A 3 -2.60 -32.07 7.74
CA LYS A 3 -1.28 -31.46 7.99
C LYS A 3 -0.71 -30.71 6.77
N GLN A 4 -0.97 -31.21 5.57
CA GLN A 4 -0.49 -30.62 4.30
C GLN A 4 -1.32 -29.40 3.89
N ILE A 5 -2.62 -29.41 4.18
CA ILE A 5 -3.50 -28.25 4.00
C ILE A 5 -3.11 -27.12 4.96
N SER A 6 -2.81 -27.45 6.22
CA SER A 6 -2.35 -26.45 7.20
C SER A 6 -1.07 -25.76 6.73
N SER A 7 -0.05 -26.53 6.31
CA SER A 7 1.21 -25.99 5.79
C SER A 7 1.02 -25.11 4.54
N ALA A 8 0.15 -25.51 3.61
CA ALA A 8 -0.10 -24.73 2.39
C ALA A 8 -0.81 -23.39 2.68
N ILE A 9 -1.78 -23.38 3.60
CA ILE A 9 -2.47 -22.14 3.99
C ILE A 9 -1.52 -21.19 4.72
N HIS A 10 -0.61 -21.70 5.56
CA HIS A 10 0.43 -20.88 6.19
C HIS A 10 1.37 -20.21 5.16
N THR A 11 1.79 -20.94 4.13
CA THR A 11 2.59 -20.34 3.04
C THR A 11 1.80 -19.26 2.29
N LEU A 12 0.50 -19.48 2.04
CA LEU A 12 -0.34 -18.49 1.35
C LEU A 12 -0.50 -17.19 2.15
N ILE A 13 -0.61 -17.26 3.47
CA ILE A 13 -0.71 -16.04 4.30
C ILE A 13 0.63 -15.30 4.35
N GLU A 14 1.77 -16.00 4.42
CA GLU A 14 3.10 -15.38 4.36
C GLU A 14 3.30 -14.62 3.03
N ILE A 15 2.90 -15.24 1.91
CA ILE A 15 2.94 -14.59 0.60
C ILE A 15 2.04 -13.36 0.59
N ALA A 16 0.80 -13.45 1.10
CA ALA A 16 -0.12 -12.31 1.12
C ALA A 16 0.35 -11.16 2.04
N ILE A 17 1.01 -11.48 3.16
CA ILE A 17 1.64 -10.48 4.03
C ILE A 17 2.75 -9.76 3.27
N LYS A 18 3.62 -10.51 2.58
CA LYS A 18 4.72 -9.95 1.79
C LYS A 18 4.19 -9.07 0.66
N GLU A 19 3.20 -9.54 -0.10
CA GLU A 19 2.55 -8.78 -1.18
C GLU A 19 1.94 -7.48 -0.65
N SER A 20 1.24 -7.53 0.49
CA SER A 20 0.67 -6.33 1.10
C SER A 20 1.72 -5.32 1.53
N ASN A 21 2.80 -5.78 2.18
CA ASN A 21 3.90 -4.91 2.61
C ASN A 21 4.57 -4.22 1.41
N GLN A 22 4.81 -4.97 0.32
CA GLN A 22 5.37 -4.42 -0.92
C GLN A 22 4.41 -3.40 -1.57
N ALA A 23 3.10 -3.67 -1.58
CA ALA A 23 2.11 -2.74 -2.09
C ALA A 23 2.02 -1.45 -1.24
N ALA A 24 2.15 -1.58 0.08
CA ALA A 24 2.18 -0.43 0.99
C ALA A 24 3.42 0.45 0.77
N GLU A 25 4.59 -0.16 0.56
CA GLU A 25 5.82 0.55 0.22
C GLU A 25 5.68 1.28 -1.12
N ALA A 26 5.17 0.60 -2.15
CA ALA A 26 4.94 1.19 -3.48
C ALA A 26 3.96 2.37 -3.41
N LEU A 27 2.88 2.25 -2.65
CA LEU A 27 1.94 3.34 -2.38
C LEU A 27 2.63 4.50 -1.65
N GLY A 28 3.46 4.22 -0.64
CA GLY A 28 4.25 5.23 0.07
C GLY A 28 5.16 6.02 -0.87
N ASN A 29 5.88 5.32 -1.76
CA ASN A 29 6.75 5.95 -2.75
C ASN A 29 5.97 6.79 -3.77
N ALA A 30 4.82 6.30 -4.25
CA ALA A 30 3.95 7.06 -5.14
C ALA A 30 3.43 8.36 -4.49
N ASN A 31 3.05 8.32 -3.21
CA ASN A 31 2.61 9.52 -2.48
C ASN A 31 3.74 10.54 -2.29
N LYS A 32 4.98 10.07 -2.03
CA LYS A 32 6.15 10.97 -1.94
C LYS A 32 6.39 11.70 -3.25
N LEU A 33 6.37 10.98 -4.37
CA LEU A 33 6.52 11.55 -5.71
C LEU A 33 5.41 12.55 -6.04
N LEU A 34 4.16 12.24 -5.70
CA LEU A 34 3.05 13.16 -5.86
C LEU A 34 3.30 14.46 -5.08
N LYS A 35 3.63 14.36 -3.79
CA LYS A 35 3.91 15.53 -2.95
C LYS A 35 5.04 16.39 -3.48
N GLU A 36 6.11 15.77 -3.97
CA GLU A 36 7.24 16.48 -4.59
C GLU A 36 6.83 17.17 -5.89
N SER A 37 6.06 16.49 -6.75
CA SER A 37 5.56 17.07 -8.00
C SER A 37 4.64 18.26 -7.78
N GLU A 38 3.77 18.21 -6.76
CA GLU A 38 2.87 19.31 -6.38
C GLU A 38 3.65 20.48 -5.78
N LYS A 39 4.69 20.21 -4.97
CA LYS A 39 5.59 21.25 -4.48
C LYS A 39 6.27 21.99 -5.63
N ASN A 40 6.80 21.26 -6.61
CA ASN A 40 7.47 21.86 -7.77
C ASN A 40 6.51 22.68 -8.62
N LEU A 41 5.26 22.22 -8.80
CA LEU A 41 4.22 22.98 -9.48
C LEU A 41 3.93 24.30 -8.76
N ASN A 42 3.77 24.26 -7.44
CA ASN A 42 3.52 25.47 -6.65
C ASN A 42 4.67 26.46 -6.76
N MET A 43 5.93 25.98 -6.71
CA MET A 43 7.10 26.84 -6.91
C MET A 43 7.09 27.55 -8.28
N LEU A 44 6.68 26.86 -9.36
CA LEU A 44 6.57 27.46 -10.69
C LEU A 44 5.44 28.50 -10.75
N LEU A 45 4.31 28.23 -10.10
CA LEU A 45 3.17 29.15 -10.04
C LEU A 45 3.50 30.41 -9.24
N ASP A 46 4.15 30.25 -8.08
CA ASP A 46 4.60 31.37 -7.24
C ASP A 46 5.61 32.22 -8.00
N TYR A 47 6.61 31.58 -8.61
CA TYR A 47 7.61 32.28 -9.42
C TYR A 47 7.00 33.05 -10.59
N ARG A 48 5.99 32.47 -11.26
CA ARG A 48 5.26 33.19 -12.32
C ARG A 48 4.55 34.42 -11.77
N ASN A 49 3.87 34.30 -10.63
CA ASN A 49 3.15 35.42 -10.03
C ASN A 49 4.12 36.56 -9.67
N ASP A 50 5.22 36.23 -9.00
CA ASP A 50 6.28 37.19 -8.67
C ASP A 50 6.86 37.87 -9.91
N TYR A 51 7.12 37.08 -10.96
CA TYR A 51 7.65 37.57 -12.22
C TYR A 51 6.69 38.55 -12.90
N THR A 52 5.39 38.25 -12.93
CA THR A 52 4.38 39.17 -13.48
C THR A 52 4.21 40.45 -12.66
N ASN A 53 4.30 40.36 -11.34
CA ASN A 53 4.22 41.52 -10.44
C ASN A 53 5.40 42.47 -10.64
N GLN A 54 6.61 41.93 -10.83
CA GLN A 54 7.80 42.75 -11.13
C GLN A 54 7.64 43.51 -12.46
N LEU A 55 7.08 42.88 -13.50
CA LEU A 55 6.80 43.59 -14.75
C LEU A 55 5.81 44.74 -14.54
N ALA A 56 4.72 44.53 -13.81
CA ALA A 56 3.72 45.56 -13.57
C ALA A 56 4.35 46.80 -12.90
N GLN A 57 5.23 46.59 -11.91
CA GLN A 57 5.96 47.67 -11.23
C GLN A 57 6.96 48.38 -12.15
N ASN A 58 7.67 47.64 -13.00
CA ASN A 58 8.65 48.21 -13.92
C ASN A 58 8.00 48.92 -15.11
N SER A 59 6.81 48.48 -15.53
CA SER A 59 6.05 49.12 -16.62
C SER A 59 5.57 50.51 -16.24
N GLN A 60 5.22 50.73 -14.96
CA GLN A 60 4.91 52.07 -14.42
C GLN A 60 6.12 53.03 -14.48
N LYS A 61 7.34 52.50 -14.62
CA LYS A 61 8.59 53.28 -14.70
C LYS A 61 9.09 53.50 -16.15
N GLY A 62 8.33 53.08 -17.17
CA GLY A 62 8.62 53.39 -18.58
C GLY A 62 9.58 52.41 -19.28
N LEU A 63 9.31 51.11 -19.21
CA LEU A 63 10.10 50.05 -19.89
C LEU A 63 10.25 50.26 -21.41
N PHE A 64 11.46 50.05 -21.92
CA PHE A 64 11.78 50.02 -23.36
C PHE A 64 11.26 48.73 -24.02
N ALA A 65 10.81 48.81 -25.29
CA ALA A 65 10.12 47.74 -26.01
C ALA A 65 10.86 46.39 -26.07
N GLU A 66 12.20 46.39 -26.05
CA GLU A 66 13.02 45.18 -26.06
C GLU A 66 12.92 44.36 -24.77
N SER A 67 12.89 45.04 -23.61
CA SER A 67 12.71 44.38 -22.31
C SER A 67 11.34 43.70 -22.18
N TYR A 68 10.33 44.25 -22.85
CA TYR A 68 8.99 43.68 -22.89
C TYR A 68 8.92 42.38 -23.72
N GLN A 69 9.61 42.33 -24.86
CA GLN A 69 9.67 41.12 -25.70
C GLN A 69 10.38 39.96 -25.00
N ASN A 70 11.48 40.26 -24.31
CA ASN A 70 12.21 39.27 -23.51
C ASN A 70 11.34 38.71 -22.37
N PHE A 71 10.59 39.58 -21.69
CA PHE A 71 9.63 39.18 -20.67
C PHE A 71 8.58 38.20 -21.21
N GLN A 72 7.92 38.56 -22.31
CA GLN A 72 6.86 37.73 -22.90
C GLN A 72 7.39 36.36 -23.33
N SER A 73 8.59 36.33 -23.93
CA SER A 73 9.24 35.10 -24.35
C SER A 73 9.55 34.17 -23.19
N PHE A 74 10.03 34.71 -22.06
CA PHE A 74 10.30 33.92 -20.86
C PHE A 74 8.99 33.45 -20.19
N LEU A 75 7.99 34.32 -20.09
CA LEU A 75 6.68 33.97 -19.53
C LEU A 75 6.03 32.83 -20.30
N ALA A 76 6.13 32.82 -21.64
CA ALA A 76 5.65 31.72 -22.48
C ALA A 76 6.36 30.39 -22.14
N LYS A 77 7.70 30.40 -21.99
CA LYS A 77 8.46 29.21 -21.57
C LYS A 77 8.07 28.73 -20.17
N LEU A 78 7.88 29.65 -19.24
CA LEU A 78 7.46 29.33 -17.87
C LEU A 78 6.05 28.71 -17.83
N ASN A 79 5.11 29.26 -18.60
CA ASN A 79 3.77 28.67 -18.74
C ASN A 79 3.83 27.27 -19.35
N GLN A 80 4.68 27.05 -20.35
CA GLN A 80 4.88 25.72 -20.92
C GLN A 80 5.44 24.73 -19.89
N ALA A 81 6.39 25.17 -19.05
CA ALA A 81 6.92 24.35 -17.97
C ALA A 81 5.84 24.02 -16.91
N ILE A 82 4.98 24.97 -16.56
CA ILE A 82 3.85 24.76 -15.64
C ILE A 82 2.89 23.72 -16.22
N VAL A 83 2.53 23.80 -17.50
CA VAL A 83 1.68 22.80 -18.16
C VAL A 83 2.33 21.41 -18.13
N GLY A 84 3.64 21.33 -18.41
CA GLY A 84 4.40 20.10 -18.29
C GLY A 84 4.37 19.52 -16.88
N GLN A 85 4.61 20.35 -15.87
CA GLN A 85 4.61 19.93 -14.47
C GLN A 85 3.21 19.51 -13.98
N GLN A 86 2.15 20.16 -14.46
CA GLN A 86 0.77 19.76 -14.17
C GLN A 86 0.46 18.35 -14.69
N SER A 87 0.91 18.03 -15.90
CA SER A 87 0.79 16.67 -16.47
C SER A 87 1.53 15.61 -15.63
N VAL A 88 2.70 15.96 -15.09
CA VAL A 88 3.45 15.11 -14.15
C VAL A 88 2.63 14.88 -12.87
N VAL A 89 2.08 15.93 -12.26
CA VAL A 89 1.22 15.84 -11.07
C VAL A 89 0.04 14.90 -11.33
N ASP A 90 -0.65 15.06 -12.47
CA ASP A 90 -1.81 14.23 -12.81
C ASP A 90 -1.43 12.76 -13.01
N THR A 91 -0.27 12.50 -13.62
CA THR A 91 0.29 11.15 -13.74
C THR A 91 0.61 10.54 -12.36
N CYS A 92 1.21 11.33 -11.46
CA CYS A 92 1.49 10.90 -10.09
C CYS A 92 0.19 10.62 -9.31
N ARG A 93 -0.86 11.43 -9.48
CA ARG A 93 -2.18 11.20 -8.87
C ARG A 93 -2.79 9.89 -9.33
N GLN A 94 -2.75 9.63 -10.64
CA GLN A 94 -3.23 8.37 -11.19
C GLN A 94 -2.43 7.18 -10.62
N LYS A 95 -1.10 7.29 -10.55
CA LYS A 95 -0.25 6.25 -9.96
C LYS A 95 -0.62 5.98 -8.50
N VAL A 96 -0.84 7.02 -7.68
CA VAL A 96 -1.28 6.86 -6.29
C VAL A 96 -2.63 6.14 -6.23
N ALA A 97 -3.59 6.50 -7.09
CA ALA A 97 -4.89 5.85 -7.14
C ALA A 97 -4.77 4.35 -7.45
N ASP A 98 -3.95 4.00 -8.44
CA ASP A 98 -3.74 2.60 -8.84
C ASP A 98 -3.02 1.79 -7.76
N GLN A 99 -1.96 2.35 -7.15
CA GLN A 99 -1.25 1.70 -6.05
C GLN A 99 -2.16 1.52 -4.81
N ARG A 100 -3.06 2.48 -4.56
CA ARG A 100 -4.02 2.38 -3.46
C ARG A 100 -5.00 1.25 -3.68
N LYS A 101 -5.55 1.12 -4.88
CA LYS A 101 -6.45 0.01 -5.24
C LYS A 101 -5.75 -1.34 -5.06
N TYR A 102 -4.54 -1.46 -5.60
CA TYR A 102 -3.75 -2.69 -5.48
C TYR A 102 -3.45 -3.04 -4.02
N TRP A 103 -3.03 -2.08 -3.20
CA TRP A 103 -2.79 -2.30 -1.77
C TRP A 103 -4.06 -2.77 -1.04
N GLN A 104 -5.22 -2.17 -1.35
CA GLN A 104 -6.50 -2.60 -0.77
C GLN A 104 -6.87 -4.05 -1.16
N GLU A 105 -6.57 -4.46 -2.40
CA GLU A 105 -6.77 -5.85 -2.85
C GLU A 105 -5.86 -6.82 -2.11
N CYS A 106 -4.58 -6.49 -1.93
CA CYS A 106 -3.63 -7.28 -1.16
C CYS A 106 -4.06 -7.41 0.31
N GLU A 107 -4.50 -6.32 0.95
CA GLU A 107 -4.99 -6.35 2.33
C GLU A 107 -6.25 -7.21 2.47
N ARG A 108 -7.18 -7.12 1.52
CA ARG A 108 -8.38 -7.99 1.48
C ARG A 108 -7.99 -9.48 1.37
N LYS A 109 -7.03 -9.80 0.50
CA LYS A 109 -6.53 -11.17 0.32
C LYS A 109 -5.87 -11.70 1.60
N LYS A 110 -5.01 -10.90 2.22
CA LYS A 110 -4.37 -11.21 3.50
C LYS A 110 -5.39 -11.48 4.61
N LEU A 111 -6.41 -10.64 4.74
CA LEU A 111 -7.49 -10.85 5.73
C LEU A 111 -8.25 -12.15 5.45
N SER A 112 -8.57 -12.43 4.19
CA SER A 112 -9.26 -13.66 3.80
C SER A 112 -8.47 -14.91 4.19
N TYR A 113 -7.14 -14.93 3.97
CA TYR A 113 -6.32 -16.06 4.40
C TYR A 113 -6.18 -16.15 5.91
N GLY A 114 -6.10 -15.02 6.62
CA GLY A 114 -6.12 -15.00 8.09
C GLY A 114 -7.31 -15.75 8.67
N VAL A 115 -8.51 -15.49 8.14
CA VAL A 115 -9.73 -16.19 8.55
C VAL A 115 -9.63 -17.71 8.29
N LEU A 116 -9.11 -18.12 7.14
CA LEU A 116 -8.95 -19.52 6.79
C LEU A 116 -7.93 -20.25 7.67
N VAL A 117 -6.82 -19.59 8.04
CA VAL A 117 -5.82 -20.11 8.98
C VAL A 117 -6.47 -20.36 10.34
N THR A 118 -7.13 -19.35 10.92
CA THR A 118 -7.76 -19.48 12.23
C THR A 118 -8.80 -20.61 12.27
N GLN A 119 -9.58 -20.77 11.18
CA GLN A 119 -10.52 -21.89 11.07
C GLN A 119 -9.82 -23.24 10.96
N ALA A 120 -8.71 -23.33 10.22
CA ALA A 120 -7.94 -24.56 10.08
C ALA A 120 -7.29 -24.97 11.40
N GLU A 121 -6.70 -24.03 12.13
CA GLU A 121 -6.12 -24.23 13.46
C GLU A 121 -7.18 -24.70 14.46
N ALA A 122 -8.34 -24.06 14.49
CA ALA A 122 -9.44 -24.47 15.36
C ALA A 122 -9.95 -25.89 15.04
N ARG A 123 -10.01 -26.28 13.76
CA ARG A 123 -10.36 -27.66 13.35
C ARG A 123 -9.29 -28.66 13.78
N ALA A 124 -8.01 -28.33 13.59
CA ALA A 124 -6.89 -29.18 13.98
C ALA A 124 -6.85 -29.39 15.50
N HIS A 125 -7.03 -28.32 16.28
CA HIS A 125 -7.09 -28.39 17.74
C HIS A 125 -8.23 -29.29 18.23
N ARG A 126 -9.44 -29.13 17.68
CA ARG A 126 -10.58 -30.00 18.01
C ARG A 126 -10.33 -31.47 17.66
N ALA A 127 -9.68 -31.74 16.52
CA ALA A 127 -9.34 -33.10 16.13
C ALA A 127 -8.30 -33.72 17.08
N GLN A 128 -7.33 -32.92 17.52
CA GLN A 128 -6.30 -33.36 18.48
C GLN A 128 -6.92 -33.68 19.84
N LEU A 129 -7.77 -32.81 20.38
CA LEU A 129 -8.49 -33.07 21.65
C LEU A 129 -9.30 -34.36 21.60
N LYS A 130 -10.02 -34.63 20.50
CA LYS A 130 -10.77 -35.89 20.33
C LYS A 130 -9.86 -37.12 20.33
N LYS A 131 -8.67 -37.01 19.71
CA LYS A 131 -7.69 -38.10 19.68
C LYS A 131 -7.12 -38.35 21.07
N ASP A 132 -6.77 -37.30 21.80
CA ASP A 132 -6.19 -37.40 23.15
C ASP A 132 -7.21 -37.97 24.14
N GLN A 133 -8.47 -37.54 24.06
CA GLN A 133 -9.57 -38.12 24.85
C GLN A 133 -9.71 -39.63 24.60
N LYS A 134 -9.74 -40.05 23.33
CA LYS A 134 -9.83 -41.48 22.98
C LYS A 134 -8.67 -42.30 23.54
N LEU A 135 -7.44 -41.77 23.48
CA LEU A 135 -6.25 -42.44 24.04
C LEU A 135 -6.33 -42.56 25.57
N MET A 136 -6.84 -41.53 26.27
CA MET A 136 -7.07 -41.58 27.71
C MET A 136 -8.12 -42.63 28.09
N ASP A 137 -9.24 -42.68 27.36
CA ASP A 137 -10.32 -43.65 27.60
C ASP A 137 -9.84 -45.10 27.38
N GLU A 138 -9.09 -45.36 26.30
CA GLU A 138 -8.49 -46.67 26.04
C GLU A 138 -7.52 -47.10 27.15
N HIS A 139 -6.72 -46.16 27.66
CA HIS A 139 -5.78 -46.43 28.74
C HIS A 139 -6.51 -46.71 30.07
N ALA A 140 -7.55 -45.94 30.39
CA ALA A 140 -8.40 -46.15 31.56
C ALA A 140 -9.09 -47.52 31.51
N LEU A 141 -9.63 -47.90 30.35
CA LEU A 141 -10.25 -49.20 30.13
C LEU A 141 -9.25 -50.34 30.34
N ARG A 142 -8.05 -50.26 29.74
CA ARG A 142 -6.99 -51.27 29.95
C ARG A 142 -6.59 -51.41 31.42
N GLN A 143 -6.48 -50.31 32.16
CA GLN A 143 -6.17 -50.38 33.59
C GLN A 143 -7.30 -51.04 34.39
N SER A 144 -8.56 -50.71 34.09
CA SER A 144 -9.71 -51.32 34.76
C SER A 144 -9.76 -52.84 34.54
N MET A 145 -9.51 -53.30 33.30
CA MET A 145 -9.48 -54.72 32.95
C MET A 145 -8.36 -55.47 33.65
N LYS A 146 -7.16 -54.87 33.77
CA LYS A 146 -6.04 -55.45 34.52
C LYS A 146 -6.36 -55.60 36.02
N LYS A 147 -7.01 -54.60 36.63
CA LYS A 147 -7.43 -54.68 38.04
C LYS A 147 -8.54 -55.71 38.27
N ALA A 148 -9.42 -55.92 37.28
CA ALA A 148 -10.47 -56.94 37.34
C ALA A 148 -9.91 -58.37 37.22
N HIS A 149 -8.83 -58.57 36.47
CA HIS A 149 -8.17 -59.88 36.32
C HIS A 149 -7.20 -60.23 37.46
N SER A 150 -6.81 -59.27 38.30
CA SER A 150 -5.91 -59.48 39.44
C SER A 150 -6.64 -59.61 40.79
N ARG A 151 -7.95 -59.85 40.76
CA ARG A 151 -8.82 -60.09 41.93
C ARG A 151 -9.43 -61.48 41.79
#